data_AF-A0A9D4NQT8-F1
#
_entry.id   AF-A0A9D4NQT8-F1
#
_cell.length_a   1.000
_cell.length_b   1.000
_cell.length_c   1.000
_cell.angle_alpha   90.00
_cell.angle_beta   90.00
_cell.angle_gamma   90.00
#
_symmetry.space_group_name_H-M   'P 1'
#
loop_
_entity.id
_entity.type
_entity.pdbx_description
1 polymer ?
#
loop_
_entity_poly.entity_id
_entity_poly.type
_entity_poly.pdbx_seq_one_letter_code
_entity_poly.pdbx_strand_id
1 'polypeptide(L)'
;MQNNKVLPRYEMPSDGQGFIILYLNSITSNATNLIFRLDDHFSGNDSSRQPASLKVYDYYKPERSCMKQYGIGRNHGQEIKYKCDDGSDQCQCMHSQCIKQVNQELFDMALKVNQASPA
;
A
#
# COMPACT_ATOMS: atom_id res chain seq x y z
N MET A 1 17.70 5.49 -30.07
CA MET A 1 17.17 6.86 -29.88
C MET A 1 16.00 6.76 -28.92
N GLN A 2 16.15 7.23 -27.68
CA GLN A 2 15.04 7.27 -26.71
C GLN A 2 14.17 8.48 -27.07
N ASN A 3 13.00 8.24 -27.67
CA ASN A 3 11.99 9.27 -27.84
C ASN A 3 11.46 9.65 -26.45
N ASN A 4 12.08 10.63 -25.80
CA ASN A 4 11.52 11.26 -24.60
C ASN A 4 10.26 12.03 -25.00
N LYS A 5 9.13 11.34 -24.99
CA LYS A 5 7.83 11.96 -25.13
C LYS A 5 7.60 12.79 -23.87
N VAL A 6 7.68 14.12 -24.02
CA VAL A 6 7.45 15.06 -22.92
C VAL A 6 6.02 14.88 -22.41
N LEU A 7 5.88 14.69 -21.09
CA LEU A 7 4.58 14.63 -20.43
C LEU A 7 3.86 15.97 -20.62
N PRO A 8 2.64 16.01 -21.17
CA PRO A 8 1.96 17.26 -21.48
C PRO A 8 1.68 18.13 -20.24
N ARG A 9 1.30 17.49 -19.13
CA ARG A 9 0.96 18.16 -17.87
C ARG A 9 1.04 17.17 -16.71
N TYR A 10 1.48 17.66 -15.56
CA TYR A 10 1.39 16.97 -14.28
C TYR A 10 0.97 17.93 -13.17
N GLU A 11 0.39 17.39 -12.11
CA GLU A 11 0.05 18.13 -10.89
C GLU A 11 0.65 17.41 -9.68
N MET A 12 1.18 18.18 -8.74
CA MET A 12 1.69 17.71 -7.46
C MET A 12 1.42 18.77 -6.39
N PRO A 13 1.30 18.39 -5.11
CA PRO A 13 1.21 19.33 -4.00
C PRO A 13 2.41 20.28 -3.95
N SER A 14 2.22 21.47 -3.38
CA SER A 14 3.25 22.50 -3.30
C SER A 14 4.44 22.11 -2.42
N ASP A 15 4.23 21.21 -1.46
CA ASP A 15 5.27 20.60 -0.64
C ASP A 15 5.93 19.36 -1.30
N GLY A 16 5.45 18.97 -2.49
CA GLY A 16 5.94 17.83 -3.26
C GLY A 16 5.55 16.46 -2.68
N GLN A 17 4.64 16.40 -1.70
CA GLN A 17 4.36 15.17 -0.95
C GLN A 17 2.97 14.62 -1.20
N GLY A 18 2.81 13.30 -1.10
CA GLY A 18 1.52 12.62 -1.09
C GLY A 18 1.02 12.10 -2.44
N PHE A 19 1.04 12.90 -3.51
CA PHE A 19 0.56 12.43 -4.82
C PHE A 19 1.20 13.14 -6.02
N ILE A 20 1.13 12.46 -7.17
CA ILE A 20 1.42 13.03 -8.49
C ILE A 20 0.28 12.60 -9.43
N ILE A 21 -0.31 13.55 -10.14
CA ILE A 21 -1.30 13.29 -11.19
C ILE A 21 -0.64 13.55 -12.54
N LEU A 22 -0.69 12.56 -13.44
CA LEU A 22 -0.13 12.66 -14.78
C LEU A 22 -1.27 12.70 -15.81
N TYR A 23 -1.30 13.74 -16.63
CA TYR A 23 -2.30 13.88 -17.69
C TYR A 23 -1.73 13.38 -19.01
N LEU A 24 -2.32 12.31 -19.54
CA LEU A 24 -1.94 11.71 -20.81
C LEU A 24 -3.01 12.00 -21.85
N ASN A 25 -2.60 12.50 -23.03
CA ASN A 25 -3.53 12.78 -24.13
C ASN A 25 -4.19 11.50 -24.65
N SER A 26 -3.46 10.38 -24.66
CA SER A 26 -3.97 9.09 -25.13
C SER A 26 -3.10 7.95 -24.60
N ILE A 27 -3.72 6.81 -24.28
CA ILE A 27 -3.03 5.55 -24.02
C ILE A 27 -3.31 4.62 -25.21
N THR A 28 -2.26 4.11 -25.86
CA THR A 28 -2.40 3.21 -27.00
C THR A 28 -2.60 1.76 -26.52
N SER A 29 -3.07 0.88 -27.41
CA SER A 29 -3.14 -0.58 -27.16
C SER A 29 -1.77 -1.23 -26.95
N ASN A 30 -0.68 -0.57 -27.36
CA ASN A 30 0.69 -0.98 -27.06
C ASN A 30 1.14 -0.45 -25.68
N ALA A 31 2.05 -1.19 -25.04
CA ALA A 31 2.63 -0.84 -23.74
C ALA A 31 3.18 0.59 -23.75
N THR A 32 2.52 1.47 -22.99
CA THR A 32 2.99 2.84 -22.75
C THR A 32 3.80 2.84 -21.46
N ASN A 33 5.13 2.88 -21.58
CA ASN A 33 6.02 2.88 -20.44
C ASN A 33 6.32 4.32 -20.00
N LEU A 34 6.05 4.62 -18.72
CA LEU A 34 6.45 5.86 -18.07
C LEU A 34 7.45 5.50 -16.97
N ILE A 35 8.62 6.14 -17.00
CA ILE A 35 9.69 5.93 -16.04
C ILE A 35 10.06 7.30 -15.49
N PHE A 36 9.98 7.45 -14.18
CA PHE A 36 10.41 8.64 -13.46
C PHE A 36 11.12 8.21 -12.17
N ARG A 37 11.91 9.12 -11.60
CA ARG A 37 12.57 8.93 -10.31
C ARG A 37 11.78 9.68 -9.25
N LEU A 38 11.67 9.05 -8.08
CA LEU A 38 11.15 9.66 -6.88
C LEU A 38 12.29 9.75 -5.88
N ASP A 39 12.56 10.98 -5.41
CA ASP A 39 13.50 11.17 -4.31
C ASP A 39 12.77 10.86 -3.00
N ASP A 40 13.33 9.91 -2.26
CA ASP A 40 12.74 9.37 -1.06
C ASP A 40 13.26 10.10 0.18
N HIS A 41 12.40 10.91 0.80
CA HIS A 41 12.70 11.64 2.03
C HIS A 41 12.08 10.99 3.28
N PHE A 42 11.56 9.76 3.18
CA PHE A 42 11.00 9.08 4.34
C PHE A 42 12.09 8.73 5.36
N SER A 43 11.96 9.27 6.58
CA SER A 43 12.92 9.07 7.68
C SER A 43 12.43 8.11 8.77
N GLY A 44 11.26 7.50 8.59
CA GLY A 44 10.68 6.53 9.52
C GLY A 44 11.23 5.11 9.35
N ASN A 45 10.69 4.15 10.12
CA ASN A 45 11.08 2.74 10.00
C ASN A 45 10.57 2.16 8.67
N ASP A 46 11.45 1.57 7.86
CA ASP A 46 11.11 0.92 6.58
C ASP A 46 9.96 -0.10 6.68
N SER A 47 9.82 -0.78 7.82
CA SER A 47 8.75 -1.75 8.07
C SER A 47 7.37 -1.10 8.28
N SER A 48 7.32 0.21 8.55
CA SER A 48 6.08 0.98 8.72
C SER A 48 5.63 1.69 7.44
N ARG A 49 6.41 1.58 6.37
CA ARG A 49 6.17 2.33 5.15
C ARG A 49 4.97 1.81 4.39
N GLN A 50 3.90 2.59 4.27
CA GLN A 50 2.72 2.14 3.52
C GLN A 50 3.01 1.99 2.02
N PRO A 51 2.45 0.98 1.34
CA PRO A 51 2.45 0.90 -0.12
C PRO A 51 1.78 2.14 -0.72
N ALA A 52 2.28 2.57 -1.87
CA ALA A 52 1.67 3.61 -2.68
C ALA A 52 0.74 3.00 -3.73
N SER A 53 -0.26 3.77 -4.16
CA SER A 53 -1.22 3.34 -5.19
C SER A 53 -0.97 4.04 -6.51
N LEU A 54 -1.06 3.29 -7.61
CA LEU A 54 -1.11 3.79 -8.98
C LEU A 54 -2.51 3.50 -9.53
N LYS A 55 -3.26 4.55 -9.88
CA LYS A 55 -4.58 4.43 -10.51
C LYS A 55 -4.53 5.02 -11.91
N VAL A 56 -4.97 4.25 -12.90
CA VAL A 56 -5.18 4.70 -14.28
C VAL A 56 -6.67 4.66 -14.56
N TYR A 57 -7.22 5.74 -15.13
CA TYR A 57 -8.63 5.83 -15.46
C TYR A 57 -8.83 6.65 -16.73
N ASP A 58 -9.93 6.37 -17.44
CA ASP A 58 -10.36 7.20 -18.57
C ASP A 58 -11.02 8.48 -18.03
N TYR A 59 -10.57 9.64 -18.51
CA TYR A 59 -11.07 10.94 -18.07
C TYR A 59 -12.57 11.12 -18.33
N TYR A 60 -13.08 10.60 -19.46
CA TYR A 60 -14.50 10.72 -19.81
C TYR A 60 -15.35 9.54 -19.31
N LYS A 61 -14.69 8.46 -18.85
CA LYS A 61 -15.32 7.23 -18.34
C LYS A 61 -14.61 6.74 -17.07
N PRO A 62 -14.73 7.44 -15.93
CA PRO A 62 -13.93 7.17 -14.73
C PRO A 62 -14.16 5.79 -14.11
N GLU A 63 -15.31 5.17 -14.38
CA GLU A 63 -15.63 3.80 -14.02
C GLU A 63 -14.69 2.79 -14.67
N ARG A 64 -14.17 3.12 -15.88
CA ARG A 64 -13.12 2.36 -16.54
C ARG A 64 -11.78 2.72 -15.93
N SER A 65 -11.50 2.12 -14.79
CA SER A 65 -10.25 2.32 -14.05
C SER A 65 -9.60 1.02 -13.62
N CYS A 66 -8.29 1.07 -13.42
CA CYS A 66 -7.50 0.00 -12.83
C CYS A 66 -6.56 0.61 -11.80
N MET A 67 -6.41 -0.05 -10.66
CA MET A 67 -5.51 0.35 -9.61
C MET A 67 -4.56 -0.79 -9.29
N LYS A 68 -3.29 -0.45 -9.06
CA LYS A 68 -2.29 -1.35 -8.49
C LYS A 68 -1.56 -0.65 -7.36
N GLN A 69 -0.96 -1.44 -6.48
CA GLN A 69 -0.11 -0.92 -5.42
C GLN A 69 1.35 -1.28 -5.69
N TYR A 70 2.25 -0.41 -5.26
CA TYR A 70 3.69 -0.63 -5.30
C TYR A 70 4.30 -0.20 -3.98
N GLY A 71 5.40 -0.84 -3.60
CA GLY A 71 6.11 -0.55 -2.36
C GLY A 71 7.58 -0.93 -2.52
N ILE A 72 8.39 -0.55 -1.55
CA ILE A 72 9.80 -0.92 -1.47
C ILE A 72 10.07 -1.79 -0.24
N GLY A 73 11.22 -2.46 -0.21
CA GLY A 73 11.63 -3.27 0.93
C GLY A 73 10.63 -4.39 1.24
N ARG A 74 10.19 -4.46 2.50
CA ARG A 74 9.23 -5.50 2.97
C ARG A 74 7.84 -5.41 2.35
N ASN A 75 7.50 -4.23 1.81
CA ASN A 75 6.18 -3.97 1.23
C ASN A 75 6.21 -4.03 -0.31
N HIS A 76 7.34 -4.46 -0.89
CA HIS A 76 7.45 -4.65 -2.33
C HIS A 76 6.49 -5.73 -2.83
N GLY A 77 5.58 -5.36 -3.75
CA GLY A 77 4.57 -6.25 -4.31
C GLY A 77 3.49 -6.69 -3.33
N GLN A 78 3.41 -6.08 -2.13
CA GLN A 78 2.33 -6.35 -1.20
C GLN A 78 1.09 -5.53 -1.56
N GLU A 79 0.02 -6.23 -1.88
CA GLU A 79 -1.31 -5.65 -1.95
C GLU A 79 -1.92 -5.59 -0.54
N ILE A 80 -2.59 -4.48 -0.23
CA ILE A 80 -3.40 -4.34 0.99
C ILE A 80 -4.58 -5.30 0.85
N LYS A 81 -4.56 -6.36 1.65
CA LYS A 81 -5.62 -7.37 1.68
C LYS A 81 -6.68 -6.97 2.70
N TYR A 82 -7.92 -7.24 2.34
CA TYR A 82 -9.07 -7.11 3.23
C TYR A 82 -9.72 -8.47 3.38
N LYS A 83 -10.17 -8.78 4.59
CA LYS A 83 -11.09 -9.88 4.85
C LYS A 83 -12.46 -9.28 5.05
N CYS A 84 -13.41 -9.65 4.21
CA CYS A 84 -14.80 -9.28 4.36
C CYS A 84 -15.57 -10.52 4.79
N ASP A 85 -16.48 -10.37 5.75
CA ASP A 85 -17.33 -11.48 6.18
C ASP A 85 -18.52 -11.62 5.23
N ASP A 86 -18.82 -12.86 4.83
CA ASP A 86 -19.89 -13.17 3.88
C ASP A 86 -21.25 -12.68 4.41
N GLY A 87 -21.91 -11.84 3.62
CA GLY A 87 -23.23 -11.28 3.98
C GLY A 87 -23.17 -10.05 4.90
N SER A 88 -21.99 -9.49 5.16
CA SER A 88 -21.85 -8.21 5.87
C SER A 88 -21.17 -7.16 4.99
N ASP A 89 -21.53 -5.89 5.19
CA ASP A 89 -20.85 -4.75 4.54
C ASP A 89 -19.54 -4.36 5.26
N GLN A 90 -19.06 -5.21 6.18
CA GLN A 90 -17.88 -4.93 6.99
C GLN A 90 -16.67 -5.70 6.49
N CYS A 91 -15.59 -4.98 6.25
CA CYS A 91 -14.30 -5.53 5.86
C CYS A 91 -13.23 -5.10 6.86
N GLN A 92 -12.36 -6.03 7.24
CA GLN A 92 -11.21 -5.78 8.09
C GLN A 92 -9.94 -5.74 7.24
N CYS A 93 -9.11 -4.72 7.44
CA CYS A 93 -7.79 -4.66 6.84
C CYS A 93 -6.89 -5.74 7.45
N MET A 94 -6.29 -6.58 6.62
CA MET A 94 -5.38 -7.64 7.04
C MET A 94 -3.93 -7.17 7.14
N HIS A 95 -3.63 -5.91 6.79
CA HIS A 95 -2.27 -5.41 6.67
C HIS A 95 -1.85 -4.53 7.85
N SER A 96 -1.35 -5.20 8.88
CA SER A 96 -0.33 -4.79 9.85
C SER A 96 -0.19 -6.01 10.77
N GLN A 97 0.94 -6.22 11.42
CA GLN A 97 1.05 -7.28 12.43
C GLN A 97 -0.12 -7.14 13.41
N CYS A 98 -1.10 -8.05 13.37
CA CYS A 98 -2.07 -8.14 14.46
C CYS A 98 -1.25 -8.23 15.74
N ILE A 99 -1.56 -7.40 16.73
CA ILE A 99 -1.01 -7.51 18.07
C ILE A 99 -1.10 -8.99 18.43
N LYS A 100 0.05 -9.68 18.57
CA LYS A 100 0.05 -11.04 19.12
C LYS A 100 -0.73 -10.92 20.43
N GLN A 101 -1.83 -11.65 20.56
CA GLN A 101 -2.62 -11.60 21.77
C GLN A 101 -1.71 -11.93 22.95
N VAL A 102 -1.34 -10.91 23.72
CA VAL A 102 -0.57 -11.01 24.96
C VAL A 102 -1.27 -11.98 25.93
N ASN A 103 -2.56 -12.24 25.73
CA ASN A 103 -3.38 -13.17 26.49
C ASN A 103 -2.85 -14.61 26.51
N GLN A 104 -2.25 -15.12 25.43
CA GLN A 104 -1.79 -16.52 25.41
C GLN A 104 -0.48 -16.69 26.18
N GLU A 105 0.44 -15.74 26.04
CA GLU A 105 1.68 -15.69 26.85
C GLU A 105 1.37 -15.40 28.32
N LEU A 106 0.39 -14.54 28.64
CA LEU A 106 -0.08 -14.29 30.01
C LEU A 106 -0.75 -15.51 30.63
N PHE A 107 -1.54 -16.27 29.86
CA PHE A 107 -2.17 -17.52 30.34
C PHE A 107 -1.11 -18.59 30.64
N ASP A 108 -0.13 -18.75 29.76
CA ASP A 108 0.97 -19.70 29.93
C ASP A 108 1.88 -19.33 31.11
N MET A 109 2.11 -18.02 31.35
CA MET A 109 2.82 -17.55 32.54
C MET A 109 2.02 -17.77 33.83
N ALA A 110 0.71 -17.51 33.83
CA ALA A 110 -0.16 -17.73 34.99
C ALA A 110 -0.29 -19.23 35.35
N LEU A 111 -0.32 -20.11 34.35
CA LEU A 111 -0.30 -21.56 34.56
C LEU A 111 1.01 -22.05 35.19
N LYS A 112 2.15 -21.48 34.82
CA LYS A 112 3.46 -21.83 35.40
C LYS A 112 3.61 -21.37 36.85
N VAL A 113 3.04 -20.21 37.22
CA VAL A 113 3.06 -19.72 38.62
C VAL A 113 2.25 -20.63 39.54
N ASN A 114 1.10 -21.15 39.08
CA ASN A 114 0.27 -22.06 39.87
C ASN A 114 0.86 -23.48 40.04
N GLN A 115 1.80 -23.88 39.18
CA GLN A 115 2.51 -25.16 39.28
C GLN A 115 3.81 -25.09 40.10
N ALA A 116 4.28 -23.88 40.42
CA ALA A 116 5.52 -23.64 41.16
C ALA A 116 5.32 -23.46 42.68
N SER A 117 4.10 -23.60 43.18
CA SER A 117 3.81 -23.52 44.62
C SER A 117 3.30 -24.86 45.16
N PRO A 118 4.18 -25.83 45.46
CA PRO A 118 3.82 -26.94 46.33
C PRO A 118 3.72 -26.43 47.77
N ALA A 119 2.57 -26.65 48.40
CA ALA A 119 2.46 -26.68 49.86
C ALA A 119 3.05 -28.00 50.38
#